data_AF-H2ZGF4-F1
#
_entry.id   AF-H2ZGF4-F1
#
_cell.length_a   1.000
_cell.length_b   1.000
_cell.length_c   1.000
_cell.angle_alpha   90.00
_cell.angle_beta   90.00
_cell.angle_gamma   90.00
#
_symmetry.space_group_name_H-M   'P 1'
#
loop_
_entity.id
_entity.type
_entity.pdbx_description
1 polymer ?
#
loop_
_entity_poly.entity_id
_entity_poly.type
_entity_poly.pdbx_seq_one_letter_code
_entity_poly.pdbx_strand_id
1 'polypeptide(L)'
;MIFFLYGFLIILTASNCAESKYAIEGDFKFASYLQSNMVLQQAPHSALLWGYGKVGSSIRVTLDKVDHVTTVKNGANGQGVWRIVLNPHKAGGPFNITAMQLEPPSTIVLQNIMFGEVWFCSGQSNMQFALEQAFNASYELAQVKNYPNVRIFYAAMETSDVALLDLKAIRTPWSVPTSSTVSTFSAVCWLYGKYLYNQMKIPIGLVHSAWGGTPVETWMSNNALKKCGLDKEYNPLDVKKPFPPIPMFKSMAPNPNPQNNSLLWNAMVHPFLNMTIKGAIWYQGEQNAYYHM
;
A
#
# COMPACT_ATOMS: atom_id res chain seq x y z
N MET A 1 60.20 -54.53 -15.17
CA MET A 1 59.88 -53.14 -14.82
C MET A 1 58.41 -53.10 -14.44
N ILE A 2 58.15 -52.91 -13.16
CA ILE A 2 56.84 -52.98 -12.50
C ILE A 2 56.02 -51.73 -12.86
N PHE A 3 54.73 -51.89 -13.19
CA PHE A 3 53.70 -50.93 -12.76
C PHE A 3 52.37 -51.65 -12.49
N PHE A 4 52.01 -51.65 -11.20
CA PHE A 4 50.70 -51.89 -10.60
C PHE A 4 49.75 -50.70 -10.96
N LEU A 5 48.49 -50.89 -11.37
CA LEU A 5 47.25 -51.25 -10.65
C LEU A 5 46.35 -50.02 -10.38
N TYR A 6 45.04 -50.28 -10.42
CA TYR A 6 43.88 -49.53 -9.90
C TYR A 6 43.13 -48.60 -10.85
N GLY A 7 42.12 -49.17 -11.53
CA GLY A 7 40.94 -48.43 -11.98
C GLY A 7 39.95 -48.29 -10.82
N PHE A 8 39.72 -47.05 -10.39
CA PHE A 8 38.72 -46.70 -9.37
C PHE A 8 37.31 -46.73 -9.98
N LEU A 9 36.42 -47.53 -9.39
CA LEU A 9 34.98 -47.52 -9.65
C LEU A 9 34.36 -46.40 -8.79
N ILE A 10 33.94 -45.30 -9.42
CA ILE A 10 33.22 -44.21 -8.73
C ILE A 10 31.74 -44.62 -8.63
N ILE A 11 31.33 -45.09 -7.46
CA ILE A 11 29.93 -45.19 -7.06
C ILE A 11 29.55 -43.84 -6.44
N LEU A 12 28.87 -42.98 -7.20
CA LEU A 12 28.24 -41.79 -6.65
C LEU A 12 26.82 -42.16 -6.21
N THR A 13 26.64 -42.18 -4.89
CA THR A 13 25.38 -42.40 -4.21
C THR A 13 24.40 -41.27 -4.54
N ALA A 14 23.16 -41.63 -4.86
CA ALA A 14 22.07 -40.68 -4.98
C ALA A 14 21.85 -40.03 -3.60
N SER A 15 22.23 -38.76 -3.46
CA SER A 15 21.85 -37.96 -2.31
C SER A 15 20.37 -37.62 -2.45
N ASN A 16 19.56 -38.15 -1.52
CA ASN A 16 18.22 -37.63 -1.31
C ASN A 16 18.35 -36.15 -0.92
N CYS A 17 18.12 -35.25 -1.87
CA CYS A 17 17.79 -33.87 -1.57
C CYS A 17 16.43 -33.89 -0.88
N ALA A 18 16.44 -33.91 0.45
CA ALA A 18 15.30 -33.49 1.23
C ALA A 18 15.06 -32.01 0.88
N GLU A 19 14.04 -31.75 0.07
CA GLU A 19 13.51 -30.40 -0.12
C GLU A 19 13.19 -29.83 1.26
N SER A 20 13.98 -28.86 1.71
CA SER A 20 13.65 -28.12 2.91
C SER A 20 12.44 -27.25 2.60
N LYS A 21 11.23 -27.76 2.88
CA LYS A 21 10.04 -26.94 3.06
C LYS A 21 10.17 -26.13 4.36
N TYR A 22 11.06 -25.15 4.36
CA TYR A 22 10.90 -24.00 5.25
C TYR A 22 9.99 -23.01 4.54
N ALA A 23 8.68 -23.27 4.61
CA ALA A 23 7.75 -22.16 4.59
C ALA A 23 8.14 -21.31 5.81
N ILE A 24 8.65 -20.09 5.58
CA ILE A 24 8.89 -19.15 6.67
C ILE A 24 7.55 -19.00 7.39
N GLU A 25 7.46 -19.58 8.59
CA GLU A 25 6.29 -19.49 9.43
C GLU A 25 6.08 -18.00 9.73
N GLY A 26 5.02 -17.42 9.18
CA GLY A 26 4.89 -15.97 9.10
C GLY A 26 4.78 -15.33 10.48
N ASP A 27 5.64 -14.35 10.77
CA ASP A 27 5.54 -13.51 11.97
C ASP A 27 4.11 -12.97 12.10
N PHE A 28 3.51 -13.12 13.28
CA PHE A 28 2.20 -12.55 13.56
C PHE A 28 2.31 -11.02 13.51
N LYS A 29 1.63 -10.39 12.55
CA LYS A 29 1.63 -8.94 12.34
C LYS A 29 0.39 -8.49 11.58
N PHE A 30 0.01 -7.23 11.73
CA PHE A 30 -0.94 -6.59 10.83
C PHE A 30 -0.31 -6.32 9.46
N ALA A 31 -1.15 -6.12 8.44
CA ALA A 31 -0.71 -5.53 7.18
C ALA A 31 -0.04 -4.16 7.42
N SER A 32 0.93 -3.81 6.60
CA SER A 32 1.86 -2.71 6.84
C SER A 32 1.16 -1.37 7.06
N TYR A 33 0.04 -1.11 6.39
CA TYR A 33 -0.72 0.15 6.55
C TYR A 33 -1.69 0.16 7.74
N LEU A 34 -1.93 -0.96 8.41
CA LEU A 34 -2.78 -1.04 9.60
C LEU A 34 -1.92 -0.78 10.85
N GLN A 35 -1.90 0.48 11.28
CA GLN A 35 -0.98 0.99 12.31
C GLN A 35 -1.72 1.79 13.37
N SER A 36 -1.06 2.04 14.51
CA SER A 36 -1.54 3.05 15.47
C SER A 36 -1.68 4.42 14.81
N ASN A 37 -2.57 5.25 15.35
CA ASN A 37 -2.96 6.55 14.79
C ASN A 37 -3.75 6.50 13.46
N MET A 38 -4.13 5.34 12.94
CA MET A 38 -4.92 5.29 11.70
C MET A 38 -6.37 5.75 11.86
N VAL A 39 -7.03 5.96 10.73
CA VAL A 39 -8.49 6.10 10.63
C VAL A 39 -9.03 4.90 9.87
N LEU A 40 -10.02 4.22 10.44
CA LEU A 40 -10.80 3.17 9.80
C LEU A 40 -12.13 3.72 9.28
N GLN A 41 -12.64 3.12 8.21
CA GLN A 41 -13.91 3.52 7.63
C GLN A 41 -15.07 3.27 8.61
N GLN A 42 -15.87 4.30 8.85
CA GLN A 42 -17.07 4.25 9.67
C GLN A 42 -18.26 3.58 8.97
N ALA A 43 -19.29 3.29 9.78
CA ALA A 43 -20.62 2.86 9.38
C ALA A 43 -21.24 3.76 8.29
N PRO A 44 -22.12 3.22 7.41
CA PRO A 44 -22.67 1.86 7.43
C PRO A 44 -21.72 0.78 6.90
N HIS A 45 -20.53 1.16 6.44
CA HIS A 45 -19.52 0.21 5.96
C HIS A 45 -18.75 -0.42 7.13
N SER A 46 -18.22 -1.61 6.90
CA SER A 46 -17.33 -2.32 7.83
C SER A 46 -15.87 -2.14 7.43
N ALA A 47 -15.02 -1.84 8.40
CA ALA A 47 -13.58 -1.86 8.21
C ALA A 47 -13.05 -3.30 8.18
N LEU A 48 -12.18 -3.59 7.21
CA LEU A 48 -11.45 -4.86 7.11
C LEU A 48 -10.08 -4.73 7.77
N LEU A 49 -9.82 -5.59 8.75
CA LEU A 49 -8.50 -5.81 9.32
C LEU A 49 -7.92 -7.10 8.78
N TRP A 50 -6.61 -7.10 8.55
CA TRP A 50 -5.93 -8.29 8.07
C TRP A 50 -4.43 -8.22 8.37
N GLY A 51 -3.76 -9.35 8.20
CA GLY A 51 -2.33 -9.44 8.41
C GLY A 51 -1.81 -10.85 8.21
N TYR A 52 -0.64 -11.09 8.77
CA TYR A 52 0.09 -12.35 8.68
C TYR A 52 0.09 -13.08 10.01
N GLY A 53 0.28 -14.40 9.94
CA GLY A 53 0.43 -15.27 11.10
C GLY A 53 0.71 -16.71 10.69
N LYS A 54 0.75 -17.60 11.67
CA LYS A 54 0.96 -19.03 11.45
C LYS A 54 -0.32 -19.68 10.90
N VAL A 55 -0.20 -20.39 9.79
CA VAL A 55 -1.33 -21.09 9.14
C VAL A 55 -1.98 -22.08 10.11
N GLY A 56 -3.32 -22.07 10.17
CA GLY A 56 -4.10 -22.92 11.07
C GLY A 56 -4.34 -22.31 12.46
N SER A 57 -3.58 -21.29 12.85
CA SER A 57 -3.74 -20.64 14.14
C SER A 57 -5.01 -19.79 14.21
N SER A 58 -5.64 -19.76 15.38
CA SER A 58 -6.77 -18.87 15.64
C SER A 58 -6.28 -17.47 16.00
N ILE A 59 -6.89 -16.46 15.37
CA ILE A 59 -6.68 -15.04 15.65
C ILE A 59 -7.93 -14.47 16.30
N ARG A 60 -7.78 -13.82 17.45
CA ARG A 60 -8.81 -13.04 18.11
C ARG A 60 -8.48 -11.55 17.98
N VAL A 61 -9.41 -10.76 17.49
CA VAL A 61 -9.32 -9.30 17.47
C VAL A 61 -10.41 -8.72 18.35
N THR A 62 -10.03 -7.91 19.33
CA THR A 62 -10.94 -7.24 20.25
C THR A 62 -10.98 -5.75 19.94
N LEU A 63 -12.18 -5.23 19.73
CA LEU A 63 -12.49 -3.79 19.62
C LEU A 63 -13.69 -3.53 20.55
N ASP A 64 -13.59 -2.54 21.44
CA ASP A 64 -14.68 -2.17 22.37
C ASP A 64 -15.28 -3.35 23.16
N LYS A 65 -14.41 -4.25 23.64
CA LYS A 65 -14.79 -5.48 24.36
C LYS A 65 -15.62 -6.46 23.51
N VAL A 66 -15.74 -6.22 22.21
CA VAL A 66 -16.34 -7.15 21.25
C VAL A 66 -15.22 -7.93 20.59
N ASP A 67 -15.30 -9.25 20.73
CA ASP A 67 -14.35 -10.18 20.13
C ASP A 67 -14.81 -10.60 18.72
N HIS A 68 -13.86 -10.57 17.79
CA HIS A 68 -13.96 -11.14 16.47
C HIS A 68 -12.90 -12.24 16.35
N VAL A 69 -13.27 -13.38 15.77
CA VAL A 69 -12.36 -14.52 15.62
C VAL A 69 -12.26 -14.95 14.17
N THR A 70 -11.05 -15.35 13.76
CA THR A 70 -10.77 -15.91 12.44
C THR A 70 -9.65 -16.94 12.57
N THR A 71 -9.37 -17.64 11.47
CA THR A 71 -8.24 -18.57 11.38
C THR A 71 -7.32 -18.11 10.26
N VAL A 72 -6.01 -18.22 10.48
CA VAL A 72 -5.01 -17.94 9.45
C VAL A 72 -5.09 -19.00 8.34
N LYS A 73 -5.20 -18.55 7.08
CA LYS A 73 -5.28 -19.41 5.88
C LYS A 73 -4.06 -19.21 4.98
N ASN A 74 -3.78 -20.16 4.10
CA ASN A 74 -2.77 -19.98 3.05
C ASN A 74 -3.14 -18.84 2.11
N GLY A 75 -2.25 -17.87 1.94
CA GLY A 75 -2.31 -16.83 0.92
C GLY A 75 -1.68 -17.29 -0.41
N ALA A 76 -1.70 -16.40 -1.41
CA ALA A 76 -1.27 -16.71 -2.79
C ALA A 76 0.16 -17.28 -2.91
N ASN A 77 1.06 -16.87 -2.02
CA ASN A 77 2.47 -17.28 -2.03
C ASN A 77 2.81 -18.26 -0.89
N GLY A 78 1.82 -18.97 -0.34
CA GLY A 78 2.00 -19.88 0.80
C GLY A 78 2.16 -19.18 2.17
N GLN A 79 2.25 -17.85 2.21
CA GLN A 79 2.24 -17.08 3.45
C GLN A 79 0.91 -17.20 4.19
N GLY A 80 0.92 -17.30 5.51
CA GLY A 80 -0.30 -17.33 6.32
C GLY A 80 -0.94 -15.94 6.43
N VAL A 81 -2.22 -15.84 6.07
CA VAL A 81 -2.99 -14.59 6.06
C VAL A 81 -4.27 -14.77 6.85
N TRP A 82 -4.57 -13.80 7.72
CA TRP A 82 -5.85 -13.72 8.43
C TRP A 82 -6.61 -12.45 8.04
N ARG A 83 -7.94 -12.50 8.13
CA ARG A 83 -8.84 -11.39 7.82
C ARG A 83 -10.01 -11.37 8.80
N ILE A 84 -10.37 -10.18 9.26
CA ILE A 84 -11.55 -9.91 10.11
C ILE A 84 -12.26 -8.68 9.58
N VAL A 85 -13.55 -8.83 9.29
CA VAL A 85 -14.44 -7.70 9.03
C VAL A 85 -15.04 -7.28 10.37
N LEU A 86 -14.81 -6.04 10.77
CA LEU A 86 -15.38 -5.49 11.99
C LEU A 86 -16.88 -5.22 11.82
N ASN A 87 -17.61 -5.19 12.94
CA ASN A 87 -18.97 -4.65 12.93
C ASN A 87 -18.90 -3.16 12.51
N PRO A 88 -19.87 -2.66 11.70
CA PRO A 88 -19.91 -1.24 11.36
C PRO A 88 -19.90 -0.37 12.62
N HIS A 89 -18.97 0.58 12.68
CA HIS A 89 -18.77 1.43 13.85
C HIS A 89 -19.02 2.89 13.50
N LYS A 90 -19.77 3.63 14.33
CA LYS A 90 -20.02 5.07 14.11
C LYS A 90 -18.71 5.86 14.15
N ALA A 91 -18.64 7.02 13.48
CA ALA A 91 -17.49 7.91 13.61
C ALA A 91 -17.19 8.26 15.07
N GLY A 92 -15.91 8.37 15.40
CA GLY A 92 -15.44 8.69 16.75
C GLY A 92 -14.11 8.03 17.08
N GLY A 93 -13.82 7.96 18.38
CA GLY A 93 -12.56 7.46 18.93
C GLY A 93 -11.95 8.47 19.91
N PRO A 94 -10.72 8.21 20.41
CA PRO A 94 -9.87 7.10 20.02
C PRO A 94 -10.29 5.75 20.63
N PHE A 95 -10.06 4.68 19.87
CA PHE A 95 -10.20 3.28 20.29
C PHE A 95 -8.84 2.58 20.29
N ASN A 96 -8.80 1.41 20.92
CA ASN A 96 -7.69 0.46 20.82
C ASN A 96 -8.19 -0.83 20.17
N ILE A 97 -7.35 -1.43 19.33
CA ILE A 97 -7.60 -2.75 18.74
C ILE A 97 -6.50 -3.68 19.23
N THR A 98 -6.88 -4.79 19.85
CA THR A 98 -5.94 -5.82 20.28
C THR A 98 -6.13 -7.05 19.42
N ALA A 99 -5.07 -7.50 18.73
CA ALA A 99 -5.04 -8.74 17.99
C ALA A 99 -4.17 -9.76 18.70
N MET A 100 -4.66 -10.98 18.85
CA MET A 100 -3.98 -12.08 19.52
C MET A 100 -3.98 -13.30 18.61
N GLN A 101 -2.80 -13.82 18.28
CA GLN A 101 -2.63 -15.18 17.78
C GLN A 101 -2.56 -16.11 18.99
N LEU A 102 -3.34 -17.19 19.00
CA LEU A 102 -3.37 -18.09 20.16
C LEU A 102 -2.19 -19.08 20.17
N GLU A 103 -1.69 -19.48 18.99
CA GLU A 103 -0.66 -20.52 18.87
C GLU A 103 0.32 -20.22 17.71
N PRO A 104 1.63 -20.05 17.95
CA PRO A 104 2.18 -19.66 19.24
C PRO A 104 1.55 -18.33 19.71
N PRO A 105 1.39 -18.14 21.04
CA PRO A 105 0.81 -16.91 21.59
C PRO A 105 1.60 -15.68 21.16
N SER A 106 0.92 -14.72 20.54
CA SER A 106 1.49 -13.41 20.20
C SER A 106 0.40 -12.36 20.21
N THR A 107 0.70 -11.15 20.69
CA THR A 107 -0.28 -10.07 20.87
C THR A 107 0.25 -8.77 20.31
N ILE A 108 -0.59 -8.06 19.57
CA ILE A 108 -0.31 -6.73 19.01
C ILE A 108 -1.45 -5.80 19.37
N VAL A 109 -1.12 -4.57 19.75
CA VAL A 109 -2.10 -3.54 20.07
C VAL A 109 -1.90 -2.35 19.13
N LEU A 110 -2.94 -2.00 18.40
CA LEU A 110 -3.03 -0.73 17.66
C LEU A 110 -3.75 0.27 18.55
N GLN A 111 -3.13 1.43 18.74
CA GLN A 111 -3.61 2.47 19.65
C GLN A 111 -4.06 3.70 18.89
N ASN A 112 -4.91 4.50 19.54
CA ASN A 112 -5.39 5.76 18.99
C ASN A 112 -6.04 5.56 17.62
N ILE A 113 -7.01 4.65 17.51
CA ILE A 113 -7.70 4.36 16.26
C ILE A 113 -8.98 5.19 16.18
N MET A 114 -9.18 5.89 15.07
CA MET A 114 -10.43 6.62 14.85
C MET A 114 -11.30 5.87 13.84
N PHE A 115 -12.61 5.99 13.98
CA PHE A 115 -13.55 5.69 12.91
C PHE A 115 -14.00 6.98 12.24
N GLY A 116 -13.97 7.01 10.91
CA GLY A 116 -14.20 8.20 10.12
C GLY A 116 -14.34 7.89 8.63
N GLU A 117 -14.16 8.88 7.76
CA GLU A 117 -14.10 8.64 6.32
C GLU A 117 -12.67 8.51 5.83
N VAL A 118 -12.39 7.44 5.10
CA VAL A 118 -11.05 7.17 4.53
C VAL A 118 -11.06 7.47 3.04
N TRP A 119 -10.15 8.31 2.59
CA TRP A 119 -10.03 8.77 1.20
C TRP A 119 -8.67 8.42 0.62
N PHE A 120 -8.68 7.81 -0.57
CA PHE A 120 -7.48 7.43 -1.30
C PHE A 120 -7.14 8.49 -2.35
N CYS A 121 -5.97 9.09 -2.25
CA CYS A 121 -5.49 10.17 -3.10
C CYS A 121 -4.36 9.66 -4.01
N SER A 122 -4.60 9.62 -5.32
CA SER A 122 -3.67 9.02 -6.28
C SER A 122 -3.62 9.73 -7.62
N GLY A 123 -2.65 9.35 -8.45
CA GLY A 123 -2.37 9.96 -9.75
C GLY A 123 -0.90 10.34 -9.90
N GLN A 124 -0.64 11.44 -10.63
CA GLN A 124 0.72 11.87 -10.98
C GLN A 124 1.15 13.15 -10.25
N SER A 125 1.99 13.98 -10.89
CA SER A 125 2.73 15.09 -10.27
C SER A 125 1.83 16.12 -9.61
N ASN A 126 0.65 16.39 -10.17
CA ASN A 126 -0.31 17.30 -9.57
C ASN A 126 -0.99 16.74 -8.31
N MET A 127 -1.18 15.41 -8.22
CA MET A 127 -1.55 14.79 -6.94
C MET A 127 -0.36 14.77 -5.97
N GLN A 128 0.85 14.52 -6.46
CA GLN A 128 2.07 14.45 -5.65
C GLN A 128 2.53 15.81 -5.11
N PHE A 129 2.09 16.91 -5.73
CA PHE A 129 2.47 18.28 -5.40
C PHE A 129 2.37 18.56 -3.90
N ALA A 130 3.50 18.94 -3.29
CA ALA A 130 3.62 19.02 -1.85
C ALA A 130 2.98 20.31 -1.29
N LEU A 131 2.41 20.26 -0.09
CA LEU A 131 1.77 21.42 0.53
C LEU A 131 2.74 22.60 0.70
N GLU A 132 4.01 22.34 1.00
CA GLU A 132 5.03 23.37 1.13
C GLU A 132 5.31 24.16 -0.16
N GLN A 133 4.94 23.60 -1.32
CA GLN A 133 5.10 24.23 -2.63
C GLN A 133 3.89 25.10 -2.99
N ALA A 134 2.78 25.03 -2.24
CA ALA A 134 1.57 25.78 -2.52
C ALA A 134 1.74 27.28 -2.18
N PHE A 135 1.05 28.15 -2.95
CA PHE A 135 1.12 29.61 -2.82
C PHE A 135 0.90 30.12 -1.38
N ASN A 136 0.04 29.46 -0.58
CA ASN A 136 -0.26 29.82 0.81
C ASN A 136 0.28 28.80 1.84
N ALA A 137 1.37 28.10 1.52
CA ALA A 137 1.95 27.05 2.37
C ALA A 137 2.13 27.48 3.83
N SER A 138 2.74 28.64 4.09
CA SER A 138 3.00 29.12 5.46
C SER A 138 1.72 29.28 6.29
N TYR A 139 0.66 29.80 5.69
CA TYR A 139 -0.63 29.93 6.37
C TYR A 139 -1.24 28.55 6.64
N GLU A 140 -1.25 27.66 5.63
CA GLU A 140 -1.83 26.32 5.77
C GLU A 140 -1.09 25.49 6.83
N LEU A 141 0.24 25.50 6.82
CA LEU A 141 1.07 24.77 7.78
C LEU A 141 0.89 25.27 9.22
N ALA A 142 0.68 26.58 9.42
CA ALA A 142 0.41 27.16 10.74
C ALA A 142 -0.94 26.70 11.32
N GLN A 143 -1.90 26.33 10.46
CA GLN A 143 -3.25 25.91 10.87
C GLN A 143 -3.36 24.40 11.13
N VAL A 144 -2.37 23.58 10.74
CA VAL A 144 -2.42 22.10 10.83
C VAL A 144 -2.82 21.61 12.22
N LYS A 145 -2.31 22.24 13.28
CA LYS A 145 -2.62 21.89 14.68
C LYS A 145 -4.12 21.95 15.04
N ASN A 146 -4.92 22.67 14.26
CA ASN A 146 -6.36 22.79 14.44
C ASN A 146 -7.14 21.59 13.87
N TYR A 147 -6.45 20.65 13.21
CA TYR A 147 -7.04 19.50 12.51
C TYR A 147 -6.47 18.15 12.98
N PRO A 148 -6.39 17.86 14.30
CA PRO A 148 -5.78 16.62 14.80
C PRO A 148 -6.51 15.34 14.35
N ASN A 149 -7.76 15.47 13.88
CA ASN A 149 -8.60 14.38 13.39
C ASN A 149 -8.55 14.21 11.85
N VAL A 150 -7.72 14.97 11.14
CA VAL A 150 -7.43 14.77 9.71
C VAL A 150 -6.08 14.08 9.59
N ARG A 151 -6.09 12.75 9.64
CA ARG A 151 -4.87 11.96 9.75
C ARG A 151 -4.35 11.56 8.38
N ILE A 152 -3.04 11.53 8.26
CA ILE A 152 -2.37 11.30 6.98
C ILE A 152 -1.55 10.02 7.01
N PHE A 153 -1.47 9.39 5.83
CA PHE A 153 -0.61 8.26 5.53
C PHE A 153 -0.03 8.45 4.13
N TYR A 154 1.28 8.26 3.96
CA TYR A 154 1.95 8.39 2.67
C TYR A 154 2.71 7.10 2.33
N ALA A 155 2.22 6.39 1.31
CA ALA A 155 2.91 5.23 0.74
C ALA A 155 4.26 5.63 0.14
N ALA A 156 5.27 4.76 0.22
CA ALA A 156 6.50 4.97 -0.53
C ALA A 156 6.26 4.74 -2.03
N MET A 157 7.09 5.38 -2.85
CA MET A 157 7.10 5.18 -4.30
C MET A 157 7.84 3.89 -4.63
N GLU A 158 7.08 2.87 -5.02
CA GLU A 158 7.57 1.52 -5.28
C GLU A 158 6.99 0.98 -6.59
N THR A 159 7.71 0.05 -7.24
CA THR A 159 7.24 -0.66 -8.43
C THR A 159 7.20 -2.16 -8.19
N SER A 160 6.39 -2.89 -8.96
CA SER A 160 6.37 -4.36 -8.92
C SER A 160 5.79 -4.95 -10.20
N ASP A 161 6.45 -5.97 -10.76
CA ASP A 161 5.93 -6.72 -11.91
C ASP A 161 4.73 -7.59 -11.54
N VAL A 162 4.57 -7.90 -10.25
CA VAL A 162 3.46 -8.69 -9.71
C VAL A 162 2.67 -7.91 -8.67
N ALA A 163 1.36 -8.13 -8.64
CA ALA A 163 0.46 -7.50 -7.67
C ALA A 163 0.86 -7.87 -6.23
N LEU A 164 1.22 -6.87 -5.44
CA LEU A 164 1.65 -7.07 -4.06
C LEU A 164 0.45 -7.14 -3.14
N LEU A 165 0.47 -8.09 -2.20
CA LEU A 165 -0.58 -8.18 -1.19
C LEU A 165 -0.50 -7.04 -0.17
N ASP A 166 0.71 -6.56 0.13
CA ASP A 166 1.00 -5.51 1.11
C ASP A 166 2.07 -4.55 0.58
N LEU A 167 2.23 -3.40 1.23
CA LEU A 167 3.21 -2.38 0.85
C LEU A 167 4.64 -2.86 1.09
N LYS A 168 5.55 -2.55 0.15
CA LYS A 168 7.01 -2.75 0.33
C LYS A 168 7.61 -1.77 1.34
N ALA A 169 7.18 -0.50 1.26
CA ALA A 169 7.71 0.57 2.08
C ALA A 169 6.65 1.66 2.32
N ILE A 170 6.86 2.43 3.39
CA ILE A 170 5.99 3.52 3.83
C ILE A 170 6.86 4.75 3.98
N ARG A 171 6.48 5.86 3.34
CA ARG A 171 7.20 7.13 3.44
C ARG A 171 6.83 7.88 4.70
N THR A 172 5.55 7.93 5.03
CA THR A 172 5.04 8.54 6.27
C THR A 172 3.97 7.64 6.85
N PRO A 173 4.20 7.05 8.05
CA PRO A 173 3.21 6.21 8.70
C PRO A 173 1.98 7.03 9.11
N TRP A 174 0.92 6.33 9.53
CA TRP A 174 -0.27 7.00 10.05
C TRP A 174 0.10 7.94 11.19
N SER A 175 -0.30 9.20 11.06
CA SER A 175 0.07 10.24 12.01
C SER A 175 -1.05 11.25 12.23
N VAL A 176 -1.12 11.75 13.48
CA VAL A 176 -1.77 13.02 13.77
C VAL A 176 -0.97 14.10 13.05
N PRO A 177 -1.61 14.97 12.27
CA PRO A 177 -0.88 15.85 11.37
C PRO A 177 -0.10 16.91 12.15
N THR A 178 1.12 17.14 11.71
CA THR A 178 2.01 18.22 12.17
C THR A 178 2.45 19.04 10.96
N SER A 179 2.94 20.26 11.17
CA SER A 179 3.51 21.04 10.06
C SER A 179 4.58 20.26 9.30
N SER A 180 5.44 19.52 10.00
CA SER A 180 6.49 18.71 9.38
C SER A 180 5.97 17.55 8.53
N THR A 181 4.97 16.80 9.02
CA THR A 181 4.43 15.64 8.31
C THR A 181 3.58 16.06 7.11
N VAL A 182 2.83 17.16 7.22
CA VAL A 182 1.99 17.68 6.13
C VAL A 182 2.80 18.47 5.09
N SER A 183 3.95 19.06 5.44
CA SER A 183 4.81 19.84 4.52
C SER A 183 5.06 19.15 3.19
N THR A 184 5.45 17.87 3.25
CA THR A 184 5.77 17.04 2.07
C THR A 184 4.60 16.16 1.60
N PHE A 185 3.43 16.32 2.21
CA PHE A 185 2.21 15.60 1.84
C PHE A 185 1.50 16.31 0.68
N SER A 186 0.66 15.57 -0.06
CA SER A 186 -0.13 16.10 -1.17
C SER A 186 -0.98 17.30 -0.73
N ALA A 187 -0.76 18.45 -1.36
CA ALA A 187 -1.54 19.67 -1.11
C ALA A 187 -3.02 19.45 -1.43
N VAL A 188 -3.31 18.81 -2.57
CA VAL A 188 -4.66 18.50 -3.03
C VAL A 188 -5.37 17.59 -2.01
N CYS A 189 -4.71 16.51 -1.61
CA CYS A 189 -5.27 15.56 -0.66
C CYS A 189 -5.54 16.20 0.71
N TRP A 190 -4.56 16.97 1.23
CA TRP A 190 -4.69 17.67 2.51
C TRP A 190 -5.85 18.68 2.51
N LEU A 191 -5.90 19.56 1.52
CA LEU A 191 -6.92 20.61 1.43
C LEU A 191 -8.32 20.01 1.28
N TYR A 192 -8.45 18.91 0.54
CA TYR A 192 -9.70 18.17 0.44
C TYR A 192 -10.15 17.60 1.79
N GLY A 193 -9.27 16.89 2.51
CA GLY A 193 -9.60 16.33 3.82
C GLY A 193 -9.90 17.40 4.87
N LYS A 194 -9.17 18.53 4.84
CA LYS A 194 -9.46 19.71 5.66
C LYS A 194 -10.85 20.27 5.37
N TYR A 195 -11.23 20.38 4.09
CA TYR A 195 -12.57 20.81 3.70
C TYR A 195 -13.65 19.86 4.23
N LEU A 196 -13.50 18.54 4.01
CA LEU A 196 -14.45 17.54 4.50
C LEU A 196 -14.60 17.58 6.02
N TYR A 197 -13.49 17.66 6.75
CA TYR A 197 -13.53 17.80 8.20
C TYR A 197 -14.31 19.03 8.64
N ASN A 198 -14.15 20.16 7.94
CA ASN A 198 -14.87 21.38 8.27
C ASN A 198 -16.38 21.28 8.04
N GLN A 199 -16.82 20.49 7.05
CA GLN A 199 -18.24 20.28 6.78
C GLN A 199 -18.86 19.24 7.72
N MET A 200 -18.14 18.16 8.01
CA MET A 200 -18.72 16.98 8.65
C MET A 200 -18.35 16.83 10.13
N LYS A 201 -17.24 17.44 10.56
CA LYS A 201 -16.71 17.38 11.93
C LYS A 201 -16.51 15.95 12.48
N ILE A 202 -16.21 15.00 11.59
CA ILE A 202 -15.84 13.61 11.90
C ILE A 202 -14.38 13.35 11.53
N PRO A 203 -13.72 12.31 12.07
CA PRO A 203 -12.37 11.95 11.66
C PRO A 203 -12.26 11.68 10.15
N ILE A 204 -11.15 12.11 9.55
CA ILE A 204 -10.84 11.92 8.13
C ILE A 204 -9.48 11.24 8.03
N GLY A 205 -9.40 10.13 7.30
CA GLY A 205 -8.15 9.47 6.95
C GLY A 205 -7.78 9.75 5.51
N LEU A 206 -6.56 10.22 5.26
CA LEU A 206 -6.06 10.55 3.94
C LEU A 206 -4.88 9.62 3.59
N VAL A 207 -5.04 8.84 2.53
CA VAL A 207 -4.02 7.91 2.04
C VAL A 207 -3.46 8.45 0.74
N HIS A 208 -2.20 8.92 0.77
CA HIS A 208 -1.50 9.44 -0.40
C HIS A 208 -0.66 8.34 -1.05
N SER A 209 -0.94 8.09 -2.33
CA SER A 209 -0.22 7.14 -3.18
C SER A 209 -0.14 7.68 -4.61
N ALA A 210 0.86 8.50 -4.91
CA ALA A 210 1.00 9.16 -6.21
C ALA A 210 2.46 9.21 -6.67
N TRP A 211 2.68 9.28 -7.99
CA TRP A 211 4.01 9.34 -8.60
C TRP A 211 4.00 10.17 -9.88
N GLY A 212 4.75 11.27 -9.89
CA GLY A 212 4.86 12.19 -11.03
C GLY A 212 5.37 11.59 -12.35
N GLY A 213 4.88 12.14 -13.45
CA GLY A 213 5.32 11.79 -14.81
C GLY A 213 4.84 10.41 -15.29
N THR A 214 3.79 9.85 -14.69
CA THR A 214 3.33 8.48 -14.97
C THR A 214 2.06 8.47 -15.82
N PRO A 215 1.99 7.60 -16.85
CA PRO A 215 0.82 7.43 -17.68
C PRO A 215 -0.22 6.54 -16.99
N VAL A 216 -1.49 6.60 -17.39
CA VAL A 216 -2.57 5.85 -16.71
C VAL A 216 -2.35 4.34 -16.72
N GLU A 217 -1.67 3.82 -17.74
CA GLU A 217 -1.43 2.39 -17.98
C GLU A 217 -0.59 1.73 -16.89
N THR A 218 0.34 2.45 -16.26
CA THR A 218 1.11 1.92 -15.12
C THR A 218 0.24 1.75 -13.87
N TRP A 219 -0.86 2.50 -13.78
CA TRP A 219 -1.83 2.46 -12.68
C TRP A 219 -3.04 1.56 -12.95
N MET A 220 -3.08 0.88 -14.10
CA MET A 220 -4.16 -0.04 -14.43
C MET A 220 -3.80 -1.47 -14.06
N SER A 221 -4.78 -2.24 -13.59
CA SER A 221 -4.60 -3.69 -13.46
C SER A 221 -4.42 -4.35 -14.84
N ASN A 222 -3.74 -5.50 -14.88
CA ASN A 222 -3.66 -6.34 -16.09
C ASN A 222 -5.03 -6.66 -16.68
N ASN A 223 -6.07 -6.83 -15.85
CA ASN A 223 -7.44 -7.07 -16.32
C ASN A 223 -8.04 -5.82 -16.98
N ALA A 224 -7.81 -4.63 -16.41
CA ALA A 224 -8.27 -3.38 -16.99
C ALA A 224 -7.58 -3.11 -18.34
N LEU A 225 -6.27 -3.30 -18.42
CA LEU A 225 -5.50 -3.15 -19.67
C LEU A 225 -6.02 -4.09 -20.76
N LYS A 226 -6.24 -5.37 -20.44
CA LYS A 226 -6.84 -6.35 -21.37
C LYS A 226 -8.19 -5.89 -21.91
N LYS A 227 -9.07 -5.38 -21.04
CA LYS A 227 -10.37 -4.85 -21.46
C LYS A 227 -10.26 -3.62 -22.36
N CYS A 228 -9.18 -2.86 -22.24
CA CYS A 228 -8.88 -1.70 -23.09
C CYS A 228 -8.10 -2.07 -24.37
N GLY A 229 -7.75 -3.35 -24.59
CA GLY A 229 -6.92 -3.77 -25.73
C GLY A 229 -5.44 -3.34 -25.63
N LEU A 230 -4.96 -3.10 -24.41
CA LEU A 230 -3.60 -2.66 -24.10
C LEU A 230 -2.77 -3.77 -23.44
N ASP A 231 -3.06 -5.02 -23.79
CA ASP A 231 -2.43 -6.23 -23.22
C ASP A 231 -1.05 -6.57 -23.81
N LYS A 232 -0.67 -5.90 -24.90
CA LYS A 232 0.68 -5.98 -25.45
C LYS A 232 1.63 -5.14 -24.59
N GLU A 233 2.83 -5.68 -24.37
CA GLU A 233 3.93 -4.98 -23.72
C GLU A 233 4.08 -3.59 -24.36
N TYR A 234 4.23 -2.54 -23.55
CA TYR A 234 4.50 -1.19 -24.06
C TYR A 234 5.70 -1.27 -25.00
N ASN A 235 5.45 -1.14 -26.31
CA ASN A 235 6.49 -1.04 -27.30
C ASN A 235 6.76 0.44 -27.53
N PRO A 236 7.90 0.99 -27.09
CA PRO A 236 8.23 2.39 -27.30
C PRO A 236 8.27 2.77 -28.80
N LEU A 237 8.32 1.79 -29.69
CA LEU A 237 8.34 1.95 -31.15
C LEU A 237 6.93 1.94 -31.79
N ASP A 238 5.89 1.47 -31.09
CA ASP A 238 4.49 1.54 -31.59
C ASP A 238 3.88 2.93 -31.43
N VAL A 239 4.53 3.79 -30.64
CA VAL A 239 4.26 5.23 -30.64
C VAL A 239 4.93 5.81 -31.89
N LYS A 240 4.14 6.25 -32.88
CA LYS A 240 4.63 6.89 -34.12
C LYS A 240 5.51 8.14 -33.89
N LYS A 241 5.69 8.59 -32.64
CA LYS A 241 6.70 9.55 -32.22
C LYS A 241 7.17 9.21 -30.79
N PRO A 242 8.27 8.44 -30.60
CA PRO A 242 8.85 8.31 -29.28
C PRO A 242 9.23 9.70 -28.76
N PHE A 243 8.92 9.93 -27.49
CA PHE A 243 9.31 11.10 -26.72
C PHE A 243 10.76 11.52 -27.06
N PRO A 244 11.07 12.75 -27.48
CA PRO A 244 12.38 13.30 -27.15
C PRO A 244 12.39 13.38 -25.62
N PRO A 245 13.34 12.72 -24.92
CA PRO A 245 13.39 12.78 -23.46
C PRO A 245 13.36 14.24 -23.05
N ILE A 246 12.37 14.67 -22.25
CA ILE A 246 12.41 15.99 -21.61
C ILE A 246 13.76 16.01 -20.86
N PRO A 247 14.71 16.90 -21.23
CA PRO A 247 16.08 16.83 -20.74
C PRO A 247 16.21 16.93 -19.22
N MET A 248 15.14 17.35 -18.53
CA MET A 248 15.12 17.60 -17.10
C MET A 248 14.96 16.35 -16.22
N PHE A 249 14.48 15.22 -16.75
CA PHE A 249 14.18 14.01 -15.94
C PHE A 249 15.11 12.82 -16.23
N LYS A 250 16.21 13.04 -16.97
CA LYS A 250 17.11 11.95 -17.38
C LYS A 250 18.16 11.54 -16.33
N SER A 251 18.32 12.27 -15.22
CA SER A 251 19.51 12.09 -14.37
C SER A 251 19.33 11.97 -12.85
N MET A 252 18.13 11.68 -12.32
CA MET A 252 17.99 11.52 -10.85
C MET A 252 16.97 10.46 -10.43
N ALA A 253 17.19 9.18 -10.77
CA ALA A 253 16.72 8.06 -9.93
C ALA A 253 17.35 6.74 -10.37
N PRO A 254 17.94 5.94 -9.46
CA PRO A 254 18.32 4.54 -9.72
C PRO A 254 17.11 3.58 -9.69
N ASN A 255 15.88 4.08 -9.86
CA ASN A 255 14.65 3.32 -9.70
C ASN A 255 14.17 2.76 -11.06
N PRO A 256 13.54 1.56 -11.14
CA PRO A 256 12.96 1.08 -12.39
C PRO A 256 12.02 2.13 -12.94
N ASN A 257 12.16 2.44 -14.23
CA ASN A 257 11.33 3.42 -14.92
C ASN A 257 9.84 3.06 -14.71
N PRO A 258 9.03 3.85 -13.97
CA PRO A 258 7.67 3.48 -13.56
C PRO A 258 6.64 3.56 -14.70
N GLN A 259 7.11 3.56 -15.94
CA GLN A 259 6.32 3.80 -17.16
C GLN A 259 5.68 2.52 -17.69
N ASN A 260 6.18 1.35 -17.32
CA ASN A 260 5.62 0.09 -17.79
C ASN A 260 4.25 -0.16 -17.19
N ASN A 261 3.41 -0.83 -17.97
CA ASN A 261 2.05 -1.22 -17.60
C ASN A 261 1.99 -1.93 -16.24
N SER A 262 0.96 -1.63 -15.46
CA SER A 262 0.65 -2.25 -14.16
C SER A 262 1.68 -2.11 -13.04
N LEU A 263 2.89 -1.56 -13.26
CA LEU A 263 3.93 -1.55 -12.22
C LEU A 263 3.48 -0.82 -10.95
N LEU A 264 2.83 0.33 -11.10
CA LEU A 264 2.34 1.13 -9.99
C LEU A 264 1.01 0.63 -9.46
N TRP A 265 0.13 0.09 -10.31
CA TRP A 265 -1.06 -0.63 -9.83
C TRP A 265 -0.66 -1.72 -8.84
N ASN A 266 0.30 -2.55 -9.23
CA ASN A 266 0.75 -3.70 -8.47
C ASN A 266 1.36 -3.33 -7.11
N ALA A 267 2.13 -2.25 -7.05
CA ALA A 267 2.88 -1.87 -5.86
C ALA A 267 2.22 -0.79 -4.99
N MET A 268 1.41 0.09 -5.59
CA MET A 268 0.93 1.33 -4.96
C MET A 268 -0.60 1.44 -4.90
N VAL A 269 -1.34 0.54 -5.56
CA VAL A 269 -2.81 0.50 -5.48
C VAL A 269 -3.32 -0.84 -4.95
N HIS A 270 -2.85 -1.96 -5.52
CA HIS A 270 -3.27 -3.30 -5.16
C HIS A 270 -3.15 -3.62 -3.65
N PRO A 271 -2.08 -3.19 -2.94
CA PRO A 271 -2.00 -3.39 -1.48
C PRO A 271 -3.16 -2.79 -0.69
N PHE A 272 -3.81 -1.75 -1.21
CA PHE A 272 -4.92 -1.07 -0.54
C PHE A 272 -6.29 -1.65 -0.89
N LEU A 273 -6.40 -2.70 -1.72
CA LEU A 273 -7.70 -3.30 -2.06
C LEU A 273 -8.40 -3.96 -0.86
N ASN A 274 -7.66 -4.26 0.21
CA ASN A 274 -8.20 -4.72 1.49
C ASN A 274 -8.46 -3.56 2.48
N MET A 275 -8.35 -2.31 2.06
CA MET A 275 -8.74 -1.15 2.86
C MET A 275 -10.16 -0.75 2.47
N THR A 276 -11.06 -0.70 3.46
CA THR A 276 -12.37 -0.10 3.25
C THR A 276 -12.20 1.42 3.14
N ILE A 277 -12.58 2.01 2.01
CA ILE A 277 -12.52 3.45 1.75
C ILE A 277 -13.92 4.02 1.49
N LYS A 278 -14.08 5.31 1.74
CA LYS A 278 -15.28 6.08 1.35
C LYS A 278 -15.24 6.42 -0.13
N GLY A 279 -14.08 6.76 -0.66
CA GLY A 279 -13.89 7.20 -2.04
C GLY A 279 -12.42 7.46 -2.38
N ALA A 280 -12.19 7.85 -3.63
CA ALA A 280 -10.87 8.17 -4.14
C ALA A 280 -10.87 9.51 -4.89
N ILE A 281 -9.73 10.19 -4.86
CA ILE A 281 -9.45 11.39 -5.65
C ILE A 281 -8.31 11.02 -6.59
N TRP A 282 -8.55 11.19 -7.88
CA TRP A 282 -7.63 10.81 -8.94
C TRP A 282 -7.23 12.03 -9.74
N TYR A 283 -5.95 12.39 -9.74
CA TYR A 283 -5.43 13.50 -10.54
C TYR A 283 -4.29 13.04 -11.45
N GLN A 284 -4.66 12.66 -12.67
CA GLN A 284 -3.77 12.17 -13.70
C GLN A 284 -4.35 12.43 -15.08
N GLY A 285 -3.47 12.56 -16.08
CA GLY A 285 -3.84 12.60 -17.48
C GLY A 285 -2.85 13.37 -18.35
N GLU A 286 -2.00 14.20 -17.74
CA GLU A 286 -1.07 15.06 -18.48
C GLU A 286 -0.03 14.24 -19.24
N GLN A 287 0.40 13.09 -18.70
CA GLN A 287 1.29 12.18 -19.42
C GLN A 287 0.59 11.47 -20.59
N ASN A 288 -0.74 11.34 -20.55
CA ASN A 288 -1.54 10.72 -21.62
C ASN A 288 -2.07 11.73 -22.64
N ALA A 289 -1.94 13.05 -22.41
CA ALA A 289 -2.46 14.07 -23.32
C ALA A 289 -1.83 14.01 -24.74
N TYR A 290 -0.68 13.33 -24.88
CA TYR A 290 0.08 13.25 -26.13
C TYR A 290 -0.29 12.08 -27.05
N TYR A 291 -1.18 11.16 -26.66
CA TYR A 291 -1.58 10.04 -27.52
C TYR A 291 -2.34 10.45 -28.79
N HIS A 292 -2.85 11.69 -28.84
CA HIS A 292 -3.70 12.19 -29.91
C HIS A 292 -3.22 13.51 -30.54
N MET A 293 -1.95 13.88 -30.35
CA MET A 293 -1.29 15.02 -31.04
C MET A 293 -0.36 14.54 -32.15
#